data_AF-A0A5B1KXK3-F1
#
_entry.id   AF-A0A5B1KXK3-F1
#
_cell.length_a   1.000
_cell.length_b   1.000
_cell.length_c   1.000
_cell.angle_alpha   90.00
_cell.angle_beta   90.00
_cell.angle_gamma   90.00
#
_symmetry.space_group_name_H-M   'P 1'
#
loop_
_entity.id
_entity.type
_entity.pdbx_description
1 polymer ?
#
loop_
_entity_poly.entity_id
_entity_poly.type
_entity_poly.pdbx_seq_one_letter_code
_entity_poly.pdbx_strand_id
1 'polypeptide(L)'
;RSDKPLIGYDVARLSDDLLAVLDRLGVETCSLVGWSFGGQVACRTAALHPDRVHRLVLAGSNAVRASRSEESPFGRPPEPSIEAMVAMEIVDRYAARRSSISCGFGTTPVPAVVVWMTALAQQV
;
A
#
# COMPACT_ATOMS: atom_id res chain seq x y z
N ARG A 1 17.45 -5.50 -9.95
CA ARG A 1 16.20 -4.98 -10.57
C ARG A 1 15.24 -6.17 -10.63
N SER A 2 14.03 -6.07 -10.05
CA SER A 2 13.11 -7.22 -9.93
C SER A 2 12.38 -7.55 -11.23
N ASP A 3 11.95 -8.81 -11.33
CA ASP A 3 11.05 -9.31 -12.35
C ASP A 3 9.65 -8.69 -12.22
N LYS A 4 8.84 -8.81 -13.27
CA LYS A 4 7.48 -8.25 -13.35
C LYS A 4 6.50 -9.32 -13.88
N PRO A 5 6.27 -10.40 -13.13
CA PRO A 5 5.27 -11.39 -13.51
C PRO A 5 3.88 -10.75 -13.58
N LEU A 6 2.94 -11.39 -14.28
CA LEU A 6 1.56 -10.90 -14.37
C LEU A 6 0.73 -11.19 -13.11
N ILE A 7 1.20 -12.11 -12.26
CA ILE A 7 0.49 -12.61 -11.06
C ILE A 7 1.46 -12.74 -9.88
N GLY A 8 0.91 -12.93 -8.68
CA GLY A 8 1.70 -13.17 -7.45
C GLY A 8 2.12 -11.91 -6.69
N TYR A 9 1.34 -10.84 -6.76
CA TYR A 9 1.58 -9.60 -5.99
C TYR A 9 0.81 -9.54 -4.67
N ASP A 10 0.30 -10.66 -4.20
CA ASP A 10 -0.31 -10.70 -2.87
C ASP A 10 0.75 -10.56 -1.77
N VAL A 11 0.32 -10.08 -0.59
CA VAL A 11 1.21 -9.77 0.53
C VAL A 11 1.95 -11.01 1.03
N ALA A 12 1.35 -12.21 0.91
CA ALA A 12 2.02 -13.44 1.32
C ALA A 12 3.20 -13.74 0.40
N ARG A 13 2.98 -13.71 -0.91
CA ARG A 13 4.05 -13.95 -1.89
C ARG A 13 5.20 -12.95 -1.75
N LEU A 14 4.89 -11.66 -1.58
CA LEU A 14 5.91 -10.63 -1.42
C LEU A 14 6.70 -10.76 -0.10
N SER A 15 6.07 -11.28 0.95
CA SER A 15 6.74 -11.61 2.21
C SER A 15 7.71 -12.79 2.02
N ASP A 16 7.33 -13.80 1.24
CA ASP A 16 8.20 -14.94 0.95
C ASP A 16 9.39 -14.51 0.07
N ASP A 17 9.16 -13.63 -0.91
CA ASP A 17 10.24 -13.06 -1.72
C ASP A 17 11.22 -12.23 -0.87
N LEU A 18 10.72 -11.49 0.13
CA LEU A 18 11.58 -10.78 1.09
C LEU A 18 12.48 -11.75 1.88
N LEU A 19 11.92 -12.83 2.41
CA LEU A 19 12.70 -13.84 3.14
C LEU A 19 13.75 -14.49 2.25
N ALA A 20 13.39 -14.84 1.01
CA ALA A 20 14.33 -15.39 0.04
C ALA A 20 15.51 -14.44 -0.23
N VAL A 21 15.27 -13.13 -0.26
CA VAL A 21 16.34 -12.14 -0.36
C VAL A 21 17.21 -12.13 0.89
N LEU A 22 16.64 -12.16 2.09
CA LEU A 22 17.41 -12.22 3.33
C LEU A 22 18.29 -13.48 3.37
N ASP A 23 17.75 -14.64 2.99
CA ASP A 23 18.48 -15.91 2.95
C ASP A 23 19.65 -15.85 1.95
N ARG A 24 19.40 -15.29 0.76
CA ARG A 24 20.44 -15.11 -0.27
C ARG A 24 21.55 -14.16 0.17
N LEU A 25 21.24 -13.19 1.01
CA LEU A 25 22.20 -12.25 1.58
C LEU A 25 22.86 -12.77 2.86
N GLY A 26 22.46 -13.93 3.38
CA GLY A 26 22.95 -14.46 4.66
C GLY A 26 22.52 -13.63 5.87
N VAL A 27 21.42 -12.89 5.76
CA VAL A 27 20.88 -12.07 6.84
C VAL A 27 19.95 -12.92 7.70
N GLU A 28 20.47 -13.37 8.85
CA GLU A 28 19.71 -14.16 9.81
C GLU A 28 18.64 -13.31 10.50
N THR A 29 18.99 -12.11 10.97
CA THR A 29 18.06 -11.20 11.67
C THR A 29 18.23 -9.76 11.22
N CYS A 30 17.14 -8.98 11.16
CA CYS A 30 17.19 -7.58 10.76
C CYS A 30 16.15 -6.68 11.46
N SER A 31 16.40 -5.37 11.42
CA SER A 31 15.36 -4.36 11.62
C SER A 31 14.73 -4.08 10.26
N LEU A 32 13.41 -4.19 10.16
CA LEU A 32 12.69 -4.07 8.90
C LEU A 32 11.90 -2.75 8.85
N VAL A 33 12.10 -1.97 7.79
CA VAL A 33 11.38 -0.71 7.55
C VAL A 33 10.42 -0.90 6.39
N GLY A 34 9.13 -0.82 6.67
CA GLY A 34 8.07 -0.92 5.65
C GLY A 34 7.48 0.45 5.31
N TRP A 35 7.58 0.85 4.04
CA TRP A 35 7.00 2.09 3.53
C TRP A 35 5.77 1.83 2.67
N SER A 36 4.67 2.58 2.89
CA SER A 36 3.44 2.46 2.10
C SER A 36 2.93 1.01 2.05
N PHE A 37 2.69 0.44 0.88
CA PHE A 37 2.33 -0.96 0.70
C PHE A 37 3.36 -1.94 1.28
N GLY A 38 4.65 -1.59 1.24
CA GLY A 38 5.71 -2.38 1.84
C GLY A 38 5.58 -2.56 3.35
N GLY A 39 4.81 -1.71 4.04
CA GLY A 39 4.48 -1.93 5.45
C GLY A 39 3.53 -3.10 5.69
N GLN A 40 2.64 -3.44 4.75
CA GLN A 40 1.83 -4.66 4.86
C GLN A 40 2.68 -5.91 4.74
N VAL A 41 3.62 -5.90 3.80
CA VAL A 41 4.62 -6.97 3.63
C VAL A 41 5.47 -7.09 4.89
N ALA A 42 6.02 -5.98 5.38
CA ALA A 42 6.87 -5.96 6.57
C ALA A 42 6.16 -6.41 7.84
N CYS A 43 4.90 -5.98 8.05
CA CYS A 43 4.07 -6.44 9.16
C CYS A 43 3.84 -7.94 9.11
N ARG A 44 3.46 -8.48 7.93
CA ARG A 44 3.27 -9.93 7.77
C ARG A 44 4.55 -10.69 8.08
N THR A 45 5.68 -10.27 7.50
CA THR A 45 6.97 -10.93 7.72
C THR A 45 7.36 -10.92 9.20
N ALA A 46 7.24 -9.77 9.87
CA ALA A 46 7.58 -9.67 11.30
C ALA A 46 6.65 -10.52 12.19
N ALA A 47 5.36 -10.62 11.85
CA ALA A 47 4.40 -11.41 12.61
C ALA A 47 4.63 -12.92 12.49
N LEU A 48 5.02 -13.40 11.30
CA LEU A 48 5.22 -14.83 11.04
C LEU A 48 6.67 -15.30 11.28
N HIS A 49 7.63 -14.39 11.22
CA HIS A 49 9.06 -14.66 11.37
C HIS A 49 9.69 -13.71 12.39
N PRO A 50 9.22 -13.70 13.66
CA PRO A 50 9.77 -12.83 14.70
C PRO A 50 11.23 -13.13 15.04
N ASP A 51 11.71 -14.34 14.73
CA ASP A 51 13.12 -14.73 14.78
C ASP A 51 13.97 -14.00 13.73
N ARG A 52 13.38 -13.65 12.58
CA ARG A 52 14.06 -12.94 11.48
C ARG A 52 13.96 -11.42 11.61
N VAL A 53 12.90 -10.89 12.21
CA VAL A 53 12.66 -9.44 12.32
C VAL A 53 12.58 -9.02 13.79
N HIS A 54 13.67 -8.46 14.31
CA HIS A 54 13.75 -8.08 15.74
C HIS A 54 13.23 -6.65 16.01
N ARG A 55 13.07 -5.81 14.98
CA ARG A 55 12.42 -4.49 15.05
C ARG A 55 11.66 -4.22 13.77
N LEU A 56 10.50 -3.58 13.89
CA LEU A 56 9.66 -3.16 12.77
C LEU A 56 9.42 -1.65 12.83
N VAL A 57 9.65 -0.97 11.71
CA VAL A 57 9.32 0.45 11.53
C VAL A 57 8.32 0.59 10.38
N LEU A 58 7.24 1.32 10.61
CA LEU A 58 6.23 1.60 9.60
C LEU A 58 6.23 3.08 9.26
N ALA A 59 6.48 3.39 7.99
CA ALA A 59 6.54 4.76 7.50
C ALA A 59 5.46 4.97 6.43
N GLY A 60 4.51 5.89 6.68
CA GLY A 60 3.45 6.19 5.72
C GLY A 60 2.68 4.95 5.25
N SER A 61 2.50 3.97 6.14
CA SER A 61 1.86 2.69 5.85
C SER A 61 0.63 2.49 6.73
N ASN A 62 -0.35 1.77 6.20
CA ASN A 62 -1.52 1.32 6.93
C ASN A 62 -1.29 0.01 7.71
N ALA A 63 -0.09 -0.61 7.62
CA ALA A 63 0.34 -1.84 8.33
C ALA A 63 -0.41 -3.14 7.98
N VAL A 64 -1.73 -3.03 7.78
CA VAL A 64 -2.68 -4.11 7.55
C VAL A 64 -3.52 -3.81 6.32
N ARG A 65 -4.46 -4.71 5.99
CA ARG A 65 -5.34 -4.55 4.83
C ARG A 65 -6.12 -3.23 4.92
N ALA A 66 -6.22 -2.52 3.80
CA ALA A 66 -6.96 -1.24 3.73
C ALA A 66 -8.48 -1.44 3.77
N SER A 67 -8.95 -2.55 3.19
CA SER A 67 -10.37 -2.88 3.04
C SER A 67 -10.75 -4.05 3.94
N ARG A 68 -11.94 -3.96 4.53
CA ARG A 68 -12.49 -5.00 5.38
C ARG A 68 -12.97 -6.22 4.57
N SER A 69 -12.93 -7.38 5.19
CA SER A 69 -13.49 -8.65 4.73
C SER A 69 -14.02 -9.45 5.92
N GLU A 70 -14.61 -10.62 5.67
CA GLU A 70 -15.00 -11.53 6.75
C GLU A 70 -13.82 -11.87 7.68
N GLU A 71 -12.64 -12.13 7.10
CA GLU A 71 -11.41 -12.43 7.86
C GLU A 71 -10.75 -11.20 8.50
N SER A 72 -11.14 -9.98 8.11
CA SER A 72 -10.53 -8.74 8.61
C SER A 72 -11.61 -7.66 8.69
N PRO A 73 -12.32 -7.53 9.83
CA PRO A 73 -13.50 -6.65 9.91
C PRO A 73 -13.16 -5.15 9.95
N PHE A 74 -11.87 -4.80 9.90
CA PHE A 74 -11.36 -3.44 10.01
C PHE A 74 -11.07 -2.82 8.64
N GLY A 75 -11.04 -1.50 8.56
CA GLY A 75 -10.73 -0.76 7.34
C GLY A 75 -11.96 -0.24 6.59
N ARG A 76 -11.73 0.28 5.39
CA ARG A 76 -12.82 0.80 4.53
C ARG A 76 -13.67 -0.38 4.05
N PRO A 77 -14.94 -0.16 3.68
CA PRO A 77 -15.71 -1.17 2.93
C PRO A 77 -14.88 -1.71 1.76
N PRO A 78 -15.08 -3.00 1.35
CA PRO A 78 -14.51 -3.47 0.10
C PRO A 78 -14.82 -2.42 -0.97
N GLU A 79 -13.76 -1.94 -1.61
CA GLU A 79 -13.75 -0.74 -2.44
C GLU A 79 -14.90 -0.75 -3.48
N PRO A 80 -15.29 0.41 -4.05
CA PRO A 80 -15.95 0.33 -5.36
C PRO A 80 -15.08 -0.52 -6.28
N SER A 81 -15.71 -1.38 -7.09
CA SER A 81 -14.95 -2.33 -7.92
C SER A 81 -13.94 -1.59 -8.80
N ILE A 82 -12.87 -2.28 -9.22
CA ILE A 82 -11.90 -1.67 -10.14
C ILE A 82 -12.61 -1.12 -11.37
N GLU A 83 -13.67 -1.79 -11.86
CA GLU A 83 -14.49 -1.26 -12.96
C GLU A 83 -15.12 0.09 -12.61
N ALA A 84 -15.67 0.26 -11.41
CA ALA A 84 -16.26 1.53 -10.98
C ALA A 84 -15.20 2.64 -10.85
N MET A 85 -14.01 2.34 -10.34
CA MET A 85 -12.90 3.30 -10.28
C MET A 85 -12.45 3.73 -11.67
N VAL A 86 -12.31 2.78 -12.59
CA VAL A 86 -11.97 3.04 -13.99
C VAL A 86 -13.06 3.87 -14.67
N ALA A 87 -14.33 3.54 -14.43
CA ALA A 87 -15.45 4.30 -14.99
C ALA A 87 -15.45 5.76 -14.52
N MET A 88 -15.18 6.04 -13.24
CA MET A 88 -15.05 7.41 -12.73
C MET A 88 -13.92 8.18 -13.42
N GLU A 89 -12.77 7.54 -13.62
CA GLU A 89 -11.63 8.15 -14.30
C GLU A 89 -11.92 8.46 -15.78
N ILE A 90 -12.73 7.61 -16.45
CA ILE A 90 -13.16 7.81 -17.83
C ILE A 90 -14.19 8.95 -17.94
N VAL A 91 -15.15 9.01 -17.02
CA VAL A 91 -16.25 9.99 -17.06
C VAL A 91 -15.76 11.40 -16.69
N ASP A 92 -15.04 11.53 -15.58
CA ASP A 92 -14.49 12.80 -15.11
C ASP A 92 -13.17 12.57 -14.38
N ARG A 93 -12.10 12.55 -15.17
CA ARG A 93 -10.73 12.38 -14.69
C ARG A 93 -10.34 13.41 -13.63
N TYR A 94 -10.79 14.66 -13.76
CA TYR A 94 -10.40 15.72 -12.83
C TYR A 94 -11.07 15.52 -11.47
N ALA A 95 -12.39 15.27 -11.46
CA ALA A 95 -13.12 14.98 -10.23
C ALA A 95 -12.63 13.70 -9.55
N ALA A 96 -12.35 12.63 -10.33
CA ALA A 96 -11.81 11.38 -9.82
C ALA A 96 -10.47 11.59 -9.10
N ARG A 97 -9.50 12.27 -9.74
CA ARG A 97 -8.19 12.55 -9.15
C ARG A 97 -8.28 13.46 -7.93
N ARG A 98 -9.10 14.50 -7.99
CA ARG A 98 -9.34 15.40 -6.86
C ARG A 98 -9.91 14.66 -5.64
N SER A 99 -10.83 13.72 -5.87
CA SER A 99 -11.40 12.87 -4.82
C SER A 99 -10.35 11.95 -4.20
N SER A 100 -9.56 11.24 -5.02
CA SER A 100 -8.49 10.37 -4.54
C SER A 100 -7.42 11.11 -3.74
N ILE A 101 -7.03 12.32 -4.15
CA ILE A 101 -6.07 13.14 -3.41
C ILE A 101 -6.67 13.58 -2.07
N SER A 102 -7.91 14.05 -2.08
CA SER A 102 -8.56 14.57 -0.87
C SER A 102 -8.79 13.49 0.19
N CYS A 103 -9.08 12.25 -0.23
CA CYS A 103 -9.37 11.16 0.70
C CYS A 103 -8.14 10.63 1.49
N GLY A 104 -6.94 11.08 1.13
CA GLY A 104 -5.70 10.80 1.85
C GLY A 104 -5.46 11.70 3.06
N PHE A 105 -6.20 12.80 3.21
CA PHE A 105 -6.05 13.71 4.34
C PHE A 105 -6.91 13.26 5.53
N GLY A 106 -6.34 13.30 6.73
CA GLY A 106 -7.07 12.99 7.97
C GLY A 106 -8.06 14.08 8.40
N THR A 107 -7.99 15.27 7.80
CA THR A 107 -8.91 16.40 7.98
C THR A 107 -9.17 17.06 6.63
N THR A 108 -10.18 17.92 6.54
CA THR A 108 -10.45 18.65 5.29
C THR A 108 -9.24 19.50 4.88
N PRO A 109 -8.59 19.21 3.75
CA PRO A 109 -7.41 19.96 3.32
C PRO A 109 -7.79 21.36 2.83
N VAL A 110 -6.83 22.30 2.92
CA VAL A 110 -6.98 23.65 2.34
C VAL A 110 -7.22 23.52 0.83
N PRO A 111 -8.23 24.19 0.24
CA PRO A 111 -8.59 24.03 -1.18
C PRO A 111 -7.42 24.23 -2.15
N ALA A 112 -6.53 25.18 -1.85
CA ALA A 112 -5.36 25.48 -2.68
C ALA A 112 -4.38 24.29 -2.76
N VAL A 113 -4.19 23.53 -1.67
CA VAL A 113 -3.33 22.35 -1.64
C VAL A 113 -3.89 21.26 -2.56
N VAL A 114 -5.20 21.03 -2.50
CA VAL A 114 -5.86 20.04 -3.35
C VAL A 114 -5.76 20.44 -4.82
N VAL A 115 -5.99 21.72 -5.15
CA VAL A 115 -5.85 22.23 -6.54
C VAL A 115 -4.43 22.01 -7.05
N TRP A 116 -3.43 22.39 -6.26
CA TRP A 116 -2.02 22.21 -6.62
C TRP A 116 -1.65 20.74 -6.83
N MET A 117 -2.00 19.85 -5.91
CA MET A 117 -1.74 18.41 -6.04
C MET A 117 -2.48 17.79 -7.23
N THR A 118 -3.72 18.23 -7.49
CA THR A 118 -4.49 17.74 -8.65
C THR A 118 -3.83 18.17 -9.95
N ALA A 119 -3.34 19.41 -10.04
CA ALA A 119 -2.62 19.89 -11.21
C ALA A 119 -1.33 19.08 -11.46
N LEU A 120 -0.55 18.78 -10.41
CA LEU A 120 0.63 17.91 -10.53
C LEU A 120 0.30 16.53 -11.06
N ALA A 121 -0.80 15.92 -10.59
CA ALA A 121 -1.22 14.58 -10.99
C ALA A 121 -1.66 14.50 -12.47
N GLN A 122 -1.81 15.63 -13.16
CA GLN A 122 -2.21 15.69 -14.57
C GLN A 122 -1.05 15.94 -15.54
N GLN A 123 0.17 16.14 -15.06
CA GLN A 123 1.34 16.47 -15.90
C GLN A 123 1.98 15.24 -16.59
N VAL A 124 1.22 14.15 -16.79
CA VAL A 124 1.71 12.88 -17.34
C VAL A 124 1.06 12.58 -18.69
#